data_AF-A0A926NS00-F1
#
_entry.id   AF-A0A926NS00-F1
#
_cell.length_a   1.000
_cell.length_b   1.000
_cell.length_c   1.000
_cell.angle_alpha   90.00
_cell.angle_beta   90.00
_cell.angle_gamma   90.00
#
_symmetry.space_group_name_H-M   'P 1'
#
loop_
_entity.id
_entity.type
_entity.pdbx_description
1 polymer ?
#
loop_
_entity_poly.entity_id
_entity_poly.type
_entity_poly.pdbx_seq_one_letter_code
_entity_poly.pdbx_strand_id
1 'polypeptide(L)'
;MITNYTLTSPKITGSIELQYTAGILTCISIAIKQPLNDVQFNTLLSSVPQSEKDVENLKLLRLTVEPAMPANKKLALFCNKYLEHKGIKYMVSAADSGKIKLIKIDAPILDSYFTSKNFLFANKHTVSNLVRNYNELLAEIAAGPKSTHPDYWSVKHFEKLDSKQQSDYIKHLHSKGLKAVYDRAGNVKDYIKK
;
A
#
# COMPACT_ATOMS: atom_id res chain seq x y z
N MET A 1 22.69 -18.80 -7.27
CA MET A 1 21.60 -17.84 -7.53
C MET A 1 20.93 -17.54 -6.20
N ILE A 2 20.62 -16.27 -5.92
CA ILE A 2 19.91 -15.87 -4.69
C ILE A 2 18.47 -15.55 -5.07
N THR A 3 17.52 -16.20 -4.40
CA THR A 3 16.09 -15.94 -4.55
C THR A 3 15.52 -15.48 -3.21
N ASN A 4 14.68 -14.45 -3.25
CA ASN A 4 14.01 -13.94 -2.06
C ASN A 4 12.51 -14.12 -2.24
N TYR A 5 11.83 -14.49 -1.16
CA TYR A 5 10.38 -14.58 -1.08
C TYR A 5 9.88 -13.71 0.06
N THR A 6 8.72 -13.11 -0.16
CA THR A 6 7.97 -12.37 0.84
C THR A 6 6.72 -13.17 1.18
N LEU A 7 6.53 -13.40 2.47
CA LEU A 7 5.36 -14.03 3.05
C LEU A 7 4.50 -12.98 3.74
N THR A 8 3.21 -12.95 3.41
CA THR A 8 2.20 -12.10 4.07
C THR A 8 0.96 -12.91 4.42
N SER A 9 0.15 -12.41 5.35
CA SER A 9 -1.15 -13.00 5.68
C SER A 9 -2.08 -11.93 6.22
N PRO A 10 -3.41 -12.00 5.99
CA PRO A 10 -4.36 -11.08 6.61
C PRO A 10 -4.30 -11.08 8.14
N LYS A 11 -3.82 -12.17 8.74
CA LYS A 11 -3.64 -12.31 10.19
C LYS A 11 -2.31 -11.76 10.71
N ILE A 12 -1.35 -11.51 9.83
CA ILE A 12 -0.01 -11.03 10.20
C ILE A 12 0.09 -9.57 9.75
N THR A 13 0.18 -8.67 10.72
CA THR A 13 0.41 -7.25 10.42
C THR A 13 1.92 -7.02 10.20
N GLY A 14 2.40 -7.25 8.98
CA GLY A 14 3.80 -7.12 8.58
C GLY A 14 4.18 -8.09 7.48
N SER A 15 5.45 -8.51 7.42
CA SER A 15 5.89 -9.58 6.53
C SER A 15 7.08 -10.37 7.04
N ILE A 16 7.21 -11.58 6.54
CA ILE A 16 8.37 -12.44 6.74
C ILE A 16 9.07 -12.57 5.38
N GLU A 17 10.38 -12.46 5.35
CA GLU A 17 11.18 -12.63 4.13
C GLU A 17 12.04 -13.89 4.26
N LEU A 18 12.02 -14.72 3.23
CA LEU A 18 12.85 -15.92 3.12
C LEU A 18 13.88 -15.70 2.02
N GLN A 19 15.14 -16.00 2.31
CA GLN A 19 16.21 -15.96 1.32
C GLN A 19 16.76 -17.37 1.09
N TYR A 20 16.77 -17.79 -0.18
CA TYR A 20 17.38 -19.03 -0.62
C TYR A 20 18.64 -18.73 -1.44
N THR A 21 19.71 -19.45 -1.15
CA THR A 21 20.94 -19.43 -1.94
C THR A 21 21.17 -20.81 -2.53
N ALA A 22 21.19 -20.90 -3.86
CA ALA A 22 21.29 -22.17 -4.59
C ALA A 22 20.24 -23.21 -4.15
N GLY A 23 19.00 -22.76 -3.90
CA GLY A 23 17.88 -23.64 -3.52
C GLY A 23 17.81 -24.00 -2.04
N ILE A 24 18.72 -23.47 -1.20
CA ILE A 24 18.79 -23.76 0.24
C ILE A 24 18.48 -22.51 1.04
N LEU A 25 17.63 -22.62 2.05
CA LEU A 25 17.27 -21.52 2.94
C LEU A 25 18.52 -21.02 3.69
N THR A 26 18.82 -19.74 3.55
CA THR A 26 19.98 -19.11 4.20
C THR A 26 19.60 -18.00 5.18
N CYS A 27 18.42 -17.39 5.06
CA CYS A 27 17.99 -16.34 5.97
C CYS A 27 16.47 -16.30 6.10
N ILE A 28 16.00 -16.02 7.33
CA ILE A 28 14.62 -15.69 7.65
C ILE A 28 14.65 -14.30 8.32
N SER A 29 14.00 -13.32 7.71
CA SER A 29 13.85 -11.97 8.28
C SER A 29 12.39 -11.74 8.65
N ILE A 30 12.13 -11.33 9.89
CA ILE A 30 10.77 -11.17 10.41
C ILE A 30 10.55 -9.69 10.72
N ALA A 31 9.67 -9.04 9.96
CA ALA A 31 9.31 -7.64 10.11
C ALA A 31 7.79 -7.52 10.38
N ILE A 32 7.38 -7.88 11.58
CA ILE A 32 5.98 -7.87 12.03
C ILE A 32 5.76 -6.84 13.14
N LYS A 33 4.60 -6.20 13.17
CA LYS A 33 4.27 -5.15 14.16
C LYS A 33 3.97 -5.72 15.54
N GLN A 34 3.45 -6.93 15.62
CA GLN A 34 3.15 -7.61 16.88
C GLN A 34 4.09 -8.82 17.01
N PRO A 35 4.78 -8.99 18.15
CA PRO A 35 5.66 -10.12 18.34
C PRO A 35 4.87 -11.43 18.30
N LEU A 36 5.44 -12.46 17.68
CA LEU A 36 4.91 -13.82 17.77
C LEU A 36 5.12 -14.32 19.19
N ASN A 37 4.15 -15.06 19.73
CA ASN A 37 4.40 -15.86 20.92
C ASN A 37 5.24 -17.11 20.58
N ASP A 38 5.78 -17.78 21.59
CA ASP A 38 6.70 -18.91 21.40
C ASP A 38 6.11 -20.04 20.55
N VAL A 39 4.81 -20.34 20.73
CA VAL A 39 4.12 -21.39 19.96
C VAL A 39 4.05 -21.00 18.48
N GLN A 40 3.68 -19.76 18.19
CA GLN A 40 3.60 -19.24 16.83
C GLN A 40 4.98 -19.18 16.16
N PHE A 41 6.00 -18.74 16.90
CA PHE A 41 7.36 -18.66 16.42
C PHE A 41 7.93 -20.04 16.08
N ASN A 42 7.77 -21.01 16.99
CA ASN A 42 8.21 -22.39 16.77
C ASN A 42 7.46 -23.05 15.61
N THR A 43 6.16 -22.81 15.49
CA THR A 43 5.34 -23.31 14.37
C THR A 43 5.81 -22.71 13.04
N LEU A 44 6.13 -21.41 13.02
CA LEU A 44 6.66 -20.77 11.82
C LEU A 44 7.99 -21.41 11.42
N LEU A 45 8.95 -21.50 12.35
CA LEU A 45 10.26 -22.06 12.06
C LEU A 45 10.21 -23.53 11.60
N SER A 46 9.33 -24.35 12.18
CA SER A 46 9.16 -25.74 11.76
C SER A 46 8.47 -25.89 10.41
N SER A 47 7.70 -24.87 10.00
CA SER A 47 6.96 -24.85 8.75
C SER A 47 7.75 -24.30 7.57
N VAL A 48 8.79 -23.50 7.81
CA VAL A 48 9.61 -22.91 6.74
C VAL A 48 10.47 -24.02 6.10
N PRO A 49 10.29 -24.31 4.81
CA PRO A 49 11.02 -25.38 4.16
C PRO A 49 12.48 -24.99 3.93
N GLN A 50 13.39 -25.93 4.19
CA GLN A 50 14.82 -25.76 3.92
C GLN A 50 15.14 -25.71 2.42
N SER A 51 14.33 -26.35 1.58
CA SER A 51 14.46 -26.31 0.12
C SER A 51 13.52 -25.30 -0.51
N GLU A 52 14.04 -24.53 -1.48
CA GLU A 52 13.26 -23.58 -2.28
C GLU A 52 12.15 -24.27 -3.08
N LYS A 53 12.33 -25.54 -3.45
CA LYS A 53 11.33 -26.33 -4.19
C LYS A 53 10.00 -26.45 -3.46
N ASP A 54 10.05 -26.40 -2.14
CA ASP A 54 8.89 -26.61 -1.27
C ASP A 54 8.31 -25.28 -0.75
N VAL A 55 8.85 -24.13 -1.17
CA VAL A 55 8.43 -22.80 -0.66
C VAL A 55 6.95 -22.52 -0.91
N GLU A 56 6.40 -23.07 -2.00
CA GLU A 56 4.99 -22.96 -2.36
C GLU A 56 4.06 -23.69 -1.38
N ASN A 57 4.56 -24.70 -0.64
CA ASN A 57 3.78 -25.42 0.38
C ASN A 57 3.36 -24.50 1.54
N LEU A 58 4.04 -23.37 1.72
CA LEU A 58 3.65 -22.34 2.70
C LEU A 58 2.27 -21.74 2.39
N LYS A 59 1.78 -21.82 1.15
CA LYS A 59 0.41 -21.42 0.80
C LYS A 59 -0.65 -22.25 1.53
N LEU A 60 -0.35 -23.51 1.88
CA LEU A 60 -1.25 -24.37 2.66
C LEU A 60 -1.49 -23.82 4.07
N LEU A 61 -0.55 -23.03 4.59
CA LEU A 61 -0.64 -22.36 5.89
C LEU A 61 -1.38 -21.02 5.81
N ARG A 62 -2.06 -20.74 4.67
CA ARG A 62 -2.73 -19.46 4.39
C ARG A 62 -1.78 -18.27 4.42
N LEU A 63 -0.52 -18.50 4.03
CA LEU A 63 0.45 -17.47 3.75
C LEU A 63 0.42 -17.17 2.24
N THR A 64 0.40 -15.90 1.89
CA THR A 64 0.67 -15.46 0.52
C THR A 64 2.17 -15.52 0.31
N VAL A 65 2.63 -16.30 -0.66
CA VAL A 65 4.03 -16.45 -1.03
C VAL A 65 4.27 -15.72 -2.35
N GLU A 66 5.10 -14.69 -2.32
CA GLU A 66 5.44 -13.91 -3.51
C GLU A 66 6.96 -13.81 -3.66
N PRO A 67 7.53 -14.04 -4.85
CA PRO A 67 8.94 -13.76 -5.07
C PRO A 67 9.20 -12.27 -4.87
N ALA A 68 10.13 -11.94 -3.97
CA ALA A 68 10.48 -10.56 -3.69
C ALA A 68 11.17 -9.96 -4.91
N MET A 69 10.64 -8.85 -5.40
CA MET A 69 11.21 -8.18 -6.56
C MET A 69 12.64 -7.71 -6.24
N PRO A 70 13.65 -8.13 -7.02
CA PRO A 70 15.02 -7.70 -6.76
C PRO A 70 15.20 -6.20 -6.98
N ALA A 71 16.14 -5.59 -6.24
CA ALA A 71 16.31 -4.14 -6.17
C ALA A 71 16.55 -3.48 -7.55
N ASN A 72 17.23 -4.17 -8.46
CA ASN A 72 17.44 -3.71 -9.84
C ASN A 72 16.12 -3.61 -10.63
N LYS A 73 15.22 -4.59 -10.49
CA LYS A 73 13.89 -4.56 -11.13
C LYS A 73 13.01 -3.46 -10.52
N LYS A 74 13.07 -3.29 -9.20
CA LYS A 74 12.42 -2.18 -8.51
C LYS A 74 12.90 -0.82 -9.06
N LEU A 75 14.22 -0.65 -9.19
CA LEU A 75 14.82 0.56 -9.75
C LEU A 75 14.42 0.82 -11.20
N ALA A 76 14.44 -0.23 -12.03
CA ALA A 76 14.00 -0.12 -13.42
C ALA A 76 12.54 0.33 -13.51
N LEU A 77 11.66 -0.23 -12.66
CA LEU A 77 10.26 0.18 -12.58
C LEU A 77 10.10 1.66 -12.20
N PHE A 78 10.85 2.11 -11.19
CA PHE A 78 10.87 3.53 -10.79
C PHE A 78 11.36 4.42 -11.93
N CYS A 79 12.44 4.06 -12.61
CA CYS A 79 13.01 4.85 -13.70
C CYS A 79 12.06 4.97 -14.89
N ASN A 80 11.37 3.88 -15.26
CA ASN A 80 10.38 3.88 -16.32
C ASN A 80 9.21 4.81 -15.97
N LYS A 81 8.68 4.70 -14.75
CA LYS A 81 7.60 5.58 -14.27
C LYS A 81 8.02 7.05 -14.17
N TYR A 82 9.26 7.29 -13.77
CA TYR A 82 9.82 8.65 -13.75
C TYR A 82 9.88 9.24 -15.17
N LEU A 83 10.35 8.46 -16.15
CA LEU A 83 10.40 8.88 -17.55
C LEU A 83 9.00 9.14 -18.10
N GLU A 84 8.02 8.28 -17.84
CA GLU A 84 6.62 8.47 -18.23
C GLU A 84 6.05 9.77 -17.66
N HIS A 85 6.31 10.06 -16.39
CA HIS A 85 5.71 11.20 -15.70
C HIS A 85 6.45 12.53 -15.93
N LYS A 86 7.78 12.52 -16.02
CA LYS A 86 8.61 13.74 -16.16
C LYS A 86 9.11 13.98 -17.58
N GLY A 87 9.01 13.00 -18.47
CA GLY A 87 9.55 13.07 -19.84
C GLY A 87 11.08 13.03 -19.91
N ILE A 88 11.77 12.88 -18.79
CA ILE A 88 13.23 12.84 -18.69
C ILE A 88 13.69 11.59 -17.93
N LYS A 89 14.89 11.08 -18.26
CA LYS A 89 15.44 9.90 -17.58
C LYS A 89 15.87 10.24 -16.16
N TYR A 90 15.53 9.37 -15.21
CA TYR A 90 16.03 9.47 -13.84
C TYR A 90 17.51 9.07 -13.78
N MET A 91 18.34 9.89 -13.14
CA MET A 91 19.75 9.55 -12.89
C MET A 91 19.86 8.72 -11.61
N VAL A 92 20.11 7.42 -11.78
CA VAL A 92 20.28 6.48 -10.67
C VAL A 92 21.62 6.72 -9.97
N SER A 93 21.58 6.86 -8.65
CA SER A 93 22.79 6.85 -7.82
C SER A 93 23.06 5.46 -7.24
N ALA A 94 24.32 5.17 -6.88
CA ALA A 94 24.67 3.91 -6.22
C ALA A 94 23.90 3.69 -4.90
N ALA A 95 23.58 4.77 -4.19
CA ALA A 95 22.80 4.73 -2.96
C ALA A 95 21.34 4.33 -3.17
N ASP A 96 20.76 4.56 -4.36
CA ASP A 96 19.35 4.27 -4.63
C ASP A 96 19.05 2.77 -4.58
N SER A 97 19.99 1.93 -5.06
CA SER A 97 19.86 0.47 -4.98
C SER A 97 19.79 -0.03 -3.54
N GLY A 98 20.62 0.56 -2.68
CA GLY A 98 20.63 0.26 -1.25
C GLY A 98 19.38 0.73 -0.51
N LYS A 99 18.70 1.78 -0.98
CA LYS A 99 17.49 2.32 -0.36
C LYS A 99 16.23 1.61 -0.84
N ILE A 100 16.10 1.37 -2.15
CA ILE A 100 14.88 0.81 -2.74
C ILE A 100 14.64 -0.64 -2.32
N LYS A 101 15.69 -1.36 -1.91
CA LYS A 101 15.58 -2.72 -1.37
C LYS A 101 14.72 -2.79 -0.10
N LEU A 102 14.67 -1.70 0.69
CA LEU A 102 14.02 -1.64 2.00
C LEU A 102 12.50 -1.53 1.92
N ILE A 103 11.95 -1.24 0.74
CA ILE A 103 10.51 -1.02 0.56
C ILE A 103 9.96 -1.99 -0.49
N LYS A 104 8.68 -2.31 -0.39
CA LYS A 104 7.96 -3.02 -1.44
C LYS A 104 7.44 -1.97 -2.42
N ILE A 105 7.60 -2.24 -3.71
CA ILE A 105 7.04 -1.37 -4.74
C ILE A 105 6.43 -2.22 -5.84
N ASP A 106 5.35 -1.71 -6.38
CA ASP A 106 4.65 -2.20 -7.55
C ASP A 106 4.26 -0.98 -8.42
N ALA A 107 3.62 -1.23 -9.56
CA ALA A 107 3.18 -0.14 -10.43
C ALA A 107 2.14 0.78 -9.76
N PRO A 108 1.09 0.28 -9.08
CA PRO A 108 0.09 1.12 -8.40
C PRO A 108 0.66 2.08 -7.33
N ILE A 109 1.62 1.62 -6.52
CA ILE A 109 2.28 2.46 -5.52
C ILE A 109 3.04 3.60 -6.20
N LEU A 110 3.77 3.29 -7.27
CA LEU A 110 4.53 4.31 -8.01
C LEU A 110 3.60 5.30 -8.71
N ASP A 111 2.54 4.83 -9.36
CA ASP A 111 1.55 5.72 -9.98
C ASP A 111 0.96 6.70 -8.95
N SER A 112 0.63 6.21 -7.76
CA SER A 112 0.16 7.05 -6.64
C SER A 112 1.23 8.04 -6.18
N TYR A 113 2.50 7.60 -6.07
CA TYR A 113 3.61 8.47 -5.69
C TYR A 113 3.82 9.63 -6.67
N PHE A 114 3.81 9.34 -7.97
CA PHE A 114 4.07 10.34 -9.02
C PHE A 114 2.89 11.29 -9.23
N THR A 115 1.66 10.84 -8.95
CA THR A 115 0.44 11.65 -9.15
C THR A 115 -0.06 12.33 -7.88
N SER A 116 0.52 12.02 -6.71
CA SER A 116 0.12 12.61 -5.45
C SER A 116 0.29 14.14 -5.44
N LYS A 117 -0.73 14.82 -4.91
CA LYS A 117 -0.72 16.28 -4.68
C LYS A 117 -0.21 16.66 -3.30
N ASN A 118 0.16 15.69 -2.48
CA ASN A 118 0.69 15.92 -1.13
C ASN A 118 2.07 16.57 -1.22
N PHE A 119 2.32 17.61 -0.42
CA PHE A 119 3.56 18.40 -0.43
C PHE A 119 4.83 17.56 -0.10
N LEU A 120 4.65 16.39 0.51
CA LEU A 120 5.71 15.42 0.76
C LEU A 120 6.24 14.79 -0.52
N PHE A 121 5.37 14.59 -1.52
CA PHE A 121 5.67 13.87 -2.76
C PHE A 121 5.74 14.81 -3.96
N ALA A 122 4.81 15.77 -4.02
CA ALA A 122 4.67 16.72 -5.10
C ALA A 122 6.01 17.38 -5.45
N ASN A 123 6.44 17.18 -6.70
CA ASN A 123 7.68 17.71 -7.26
C ASN A 123 8.99 17.24 -6.58
N LYS A 124 8.94 16.26 -5.67
CA LYS A 124 10.09 15.71 -4.95
C LYS A 124 10.31 14.24 -5.28
N HIS A 125 10.19 13.88 -6.55
CA HIS A 125 10.25 12.48 -7.00
C HIS A 125 11.70 11.97 -7.04
N THR A 126 12.13 11.32 -5.96
CA THR A 126 13.42 10.61 -5.90
C THR A 126 13.25 9.32 -5.13
N VAL A 127 14.08 8.31 -5.39
CA VAL A 127 14.05 7.04 -4.65
C VAL A 127 14.25 7.29 -3.15
N SER A 128 15.13 8.23 -2.80
CA SER A 128 15.37 8.61 -1.40
C SER A 128 14.13 9.21 -0.74
N ASN A 129 13.40 10.08 -1.44
CA ASN A 129 12.18 10.69 -0.89
C ASN A 129 11.02 9.68 -0.79
N LEU A 130 10.90 8.78 -1.77
CA LEU A 130 9.94 7.68 -1.73
C LEU A 130 10.18 6.79 -0.51
N VAL A 131 11.41 6.32 -0.30
CA VAL A 131 11.75 5.43 0.83
C VAL A 131 11.53 6.13 2.17
N ARG A 132 11.94 7.39 2.31
CA ARG A 132 11.75 8.16 3.54
C ARG A 132 10.29 8.31 3.95
N ASN A 133 9.40 8.55 2.98
CA ASN A 133 7.99 8.84 3.21
C ASN A 133 7.08 7.68 2.77
N TYR A 134 7.61 6.46 2.71
CA TYR A 134 6.91 5.31 2.16
C TYR A 134 5.63 4.97 2.94
N ASN A 135 5.67 5.01 4.27
CA ASN A 135 4.50 4.75 5.10
C ASN A 135 3.40 5.81 4.94
N GLU A 136 3.79 7.09 4.76
CA GLU A 136 2.84 8.18 4.48
C GLU A 136 2.16 7.98 3.13
N LEU A 137 2.90 7.49 2.12
CA LEU A 137 2.33 7.18 0.82
C LEU A 137 1.31 6.04 0.93
N LEU A 138 1.64 4.97 1.66
CA LEU A 138 0.69 3.89 1.91
C LEU A 138 -0.55 4.36 2.67
N ALA A 139 -0.38 5.27 3.64
CA ALA A 139 -1.50 5.88 4.35
C ALA A 139 -2.37 6.74 3.42
N GLU A 140 -1.77 7.48 2.49
CA GLU A 140 -2.50 8.26 1.48
C GLU A 140 -3.27 7.36 0.52
N ILE A 141 -2.64 6.29 0.04
CA ILE A 141 -3.30 5.28 -0.81
C ILE A 141 -4.48 4.64 -0.07
N ALA A 142 -4.30 4.28 1.20
CA ALA A 142 -5.35 3.68 2.02
C ALA A 142 -6.48 4.65 2.37
N ALA A 143 -6.17 5.93 2.58
CA ALA A 143 -7.17 6.97 2.81
C ALA A 143 -8.03 7.26 1.57
N GLY A 144 -7.51 6.93 0.38
CA GLY A 144 -8.18 7.16 -0.89
C GLY A 144 -8.19 8.64 -1.29
N PRO A 145 -8.84 8.98 -2.41
CA PRO A 145 -8.91 10.36 -2.87
C PRO A 145 -9.61 11.23 -1.81
N LYS A 146 -8.94 12.31 -1.38
CA LYS A 146 -9.57 13.31 -0.51
C LYS A 146 -10.80 13.87 -1.22
N SER A 147 -11.97 13.56 -0.69
CA SER A 147 -13.23 14.15 -1.12
C SER A 147 -13.15 15.67 -1.01
N THR A 148 -13.55 16.38 -2.05
CA THR A 148 -13.70 17.85 -2.03
C THR A 148 -14.99 18.27 -1.32
N HIS A 149 -15.80 17.31 -0.89
CA HIS A 149 -17.07 17.56 -0.24
C HIS A 149 -16.90 17.75 1.27
N PRO A 150 -17.72 18.61 1.89
CA PRO A 150 -17.72 18.78 3.35
C PRO A 150 -18.12 17.49 4.07
N ASP A 151 -17.64 17.33 5.30
CA ASP A 151 -17.91 16.17 6.16
C ASP A 151 -19.27 16.23 6.88
N TYR A 152 -20.16 17.14 6.50
CA TYR A 152 -21.50 17.34 7.06
C TYR A 152 -22.48 17.71 5.96
N TRP A 153 -23.79 17.52 6.20
CA TRP A 153 -24.81 17.91 5.22
C TRP A 153 -24.91 19.42 5.08
N SER A 154 -24.88 19.88 3.84
CA SER A 154 -25.02 21.28 3.48
C SER A 154 -25.86 21.39 2.22
N VAL A 155 -27.09 21.88 2.39
CA VAL A 155 -28.04 22.10 1.29
C VAL A 155 -27.45 23.04 0.25
N LYS A 156 -26.83 24.14 0.70
CA LYS A 156 -26.18 25.13 -0.18
C LYS A 156 -25.03 24.55 -1.00
N HIS A 157 -24.33 23.54 -0.46
CA HIS A 157 -23.29 22.83 -1.21
C HIS A 157 -23.95 21.88 -2.21
N PHE A 158 -24.91 21.07 -1.77
CA PHE A 158 -25.63 20.09 -2.59
C PHE A 158 -26.29 20.72 -3.83
N GLU A 159 -26.95 21.86 -3.68
CA GLU A 159 -27.63 22.58 -4.77
C GLU A 159 -26.67 23.13 -5.85
N LYS A 160 -25.39 23.33 -5.51
CA LYS A 160 -24.37 23.80 -6.46
C LYS A 160 -23.71 22.67 -7.25
N LEU A 161 -23.93 21.42 -6.85
CA LEU A 161 -23.34 20.25 -7.48
C LEU A 161 -24.20 19.76 -8.63
N ASP A 162 -23.56 19.25 -9.68
CA ASP A 162 -24.25 18.50 -10.73
C ASP A 162 -24.75 17.13 -10.20
N SER A 163 -25.60 16.44 -10.96
CA SER A 163 -26.20 15.17 -10.54
C SER A 163 -25.18 14.07 -10.19
N LYS A 164 -24.00 14.07 -10.84
CA LYS A 164 -22.94 13.09 -10.57
C LYS A 164 -22.24 13.42 -9.25
N GLN A 165 -21.92 14.69 -9.05
CA GLN A 165 -21.30 15.22 -7.84
C GLN A 165 -22.25 15.14 -6.63
N GLN A 166 -23.55 15.29 -6.82
CA GLN A 166 -24.55 15.05 -5.77
C GLN A 166 -24.51 13.60 -5.28
N SER A 167 -24.44 12.63 -6.19
CA SER A 167 -24.29 11.22 -5.82
C SER A 167 -22.99 10.96 -5.07
N ASP A 168 -21.88 11.55 -5.53
CA ASP A 168 -20.57 11.39 -4.89
C ASP A 168 -20.55 12.04 -3.49
N TYR A 169 -21.21 13.18 -3.31
CA TYR A 169 -21.37 13.83 -2.01
C TYR A 169 -22.20 12.99 -1.04
N ILE A 170 -23.31 12.39 -1.48
CA ILE A 170 -24.10 11.48 -0.65
C ILE A 170 -23.27 10.25 -0.25
N LYS A 171 -22.53 9.65 -1.18
CA LYS A 171 -21.62 8.53 -0.90
C LYS A 171 -20.54 8.92 0.11
N HIS A 172 -19.99 10.13 -0.01
CA HIS A 172 -19.03 10.68 0.95
C HIS A 172 -19.61 10.76 2.36
N LEU A 173 -20.81 11.33 2.53
CA LEU A 173 -21.47 11.42 3.84
C LEU A 173 -21.78 10.03 4.42
N HIS A 174 -22.21 9.07 3.59
CA HIS A 174 -22.37 7.68 4.01
C HIS A 174 -21.05 7.03 4.43
N SER A 175 -19.95 7.29 3.72
CA SER A 175 -18.62 6.76 4.05
C SER A 175 -18.11 7.26 5.41
N LYS A 176 -18.58 8.42 5.87
CA LYS A 176 -18.33 8.98 7.21
C LYS A 176 -19.24 8.40 8.29
N GLY A 177 -20.15 7.49 7.92
CA GLY A 177 -21.12 6.86 8.82
C GLY A 177 -22.35 7.73 9.13
N LEU A 178 -22.57 8.80 8.37
CA LEU A 178 -23.75 9.65 8.53
C LEU A 178 -24.95 9.04 7.80
N LYS A 179 -26.15 9.18 8.36
CA LYS A 179 -27.40 8.67 7.79
C LYS A 179 -28.40 9.80 7.55
N ALA A 180 -29.10 9.73 6.43
CA ALA A 180 -30.13 10.70 6.07
C ALA A 180 -31.26 10.74 7.11
N VAL A 181 -31.63 11.94 7.50
CA VAL A 181 -32.80 12.28 8.31
C VAL A 181 -33.79 12.97 7.39
N TYR A 182 -35.01 12.47 7.36
CA TYR A 182 -36.06 12.99 6.49
C TYR A 182 -37.00 13.91 7.28
N ASP A 183 -37.56 14.91 6.60
CA ASP A 183 -38.66 15.71 7.12
C ASP A 183 -40.01 14.95 7.03
N ARG A 184 -41.09 15.59 7.49
CA ARG A 184 -42.44 15.01 7.44
C ARG A 184 -42.99 14.85 6.01
N ALA A 185 -42.38 15.52 5.03
CA ALA A 185 -42.73 15.45 3.61
C ALA A 185 -41.88 14.43 2.84
N GLY A 186 -40.90 13.79 3.48
CA GLY A 186 -40.00 12.80 2.87
C GLY A 186 -38.74 13.39 2.22
N ASN A 187 -38.46 14.69 2.38
CA ASN A 187 -37.23 15.30 1.88
C ASN A 187 -36.08 15.10 2.86
N VAL A 188 -34.85 15.01 2.34
CA VAL A 188 -33.65 14.93 3.18
C VAL A 188 -33.44 16.27 3.89
N LYS A 189 -33.60 16.26 5.21
CA LYS A 189 -33.39 17.40 6.08
C LYS A 189 -31.94 17.51 6.54
N ASP A 190 -31.31 16.39 6.88
CA ASP A 190 -29.95 16.36 7.44
C ASP A 190 -29.26 14.99 7.27
N TYR A 191 -27.96 14.91 7.55
CA TYR A 191 -27.22 13.67 7.73
C TYR A 191 -26.50 13.66 9.08
N ILE A 192 -26.89 12.75 9.97
CA ILE A 192 -26.33 12.67 11.33
C ILE A 192 -25.71 11.30 11.61
N LYS A 193 -24.72 11.26 12.51
CA LYS A 193 -24.10 10.02 12.98
C LYS A 193 -25.06 9.35 13.96
N LYS A 194 -25.51 8.12 13.65
CA LYS A 194 -26.30 7.30 14.57
C LYS A 194 -25.39 6.50 15.49
#